data_AF-A0A7W6AKJ3-F1
#
_entry.id   AF-A0A7W6AKJ3-F1
#
_cell.length_a   1.000
_cell.length_b   1.000
_cell.length_c   1.000
_cell.angle_alpha   90.00
_cell.angle_beta   90.00
_cell.angle_gamma   90.00
#
_symmetry.space_group_name_H-M   'P 1'
#
loop_
_entity.id
_entity.type
_entity.pdbx_description
1 polymer ?
#
loop_
_entity_poly.entity_id
_entity_poly.type
_entity_poly.pdbx_seq_one_letter_code
_entity_poly.pdbx_strand_id
1 'polypeptide(L)'
;MEERLGWEEALARSGLMETLARFDPRVVGTLPLGVAMPDSYIDVLAYAPDLHAISAVLLDQHGQEGGFFVRQWTTRGRPVVAGFVAHGWAFEVFASAEPVATQPGWLHFAVEQRLLELAGDAFRDMVMQGRSRGLKTEPAFAKALGLKSDPYSTMLRLSGEADSCLEAALAAAGFSLREREPITPWTSRSICPL
;
A
#
# COMPACT_ATOMS: atom_id res chain seq x y z
N MET A 1 25.40 8.01 -15.18
CA MET A 1 24.66 7.48 -14.02
C MET A 1 23.34 7.04 -14.60
N GLU A 2 23.15 5.73 -14.76
CA GLU A 2 21.98 5.19 -15.45
C GLU A 2 20.73 5.50 -14.62
N GLU A 3 19.75 6.14 -15.23
CA GLU A 3 18.52 6.54 -14.57
C GLU A 3 17.73 5.28 -14.23
N ARG A 4 17.44 5.07 -12.94
CA ARG A 4 16.62 3.94 -12.47
C ARG A 4 15.24 4.06 -13.10
N LEU A 5 14.73 2.96 -13.67
CA LEU A 5 13.37 2.92 -14.20
C LEU A 5 12.35 3.39 -13.14
N GLY A 6 11.26 4.03 -13.56
CA GLY A 6 10.11 4.28 -12.69
C GLY A 6 9.58 2.95 -12.11
N TRP A 7 9.04 2.97 -10.88
CA TRP A 7 8.63 1.74 -10.21
C TRP A 7 7.45 1.06 -10.93
N GLU A 8 6.56 1.84 -11.56
CA GLU A 8 5.46 1.32 -12.36
C GLU A 8 5.97 0.56 -13.60
N GLU A 9 6.98 1.11 -14.27
CA GLU A 9 7.62 0.48 -15.44
C GLU A 9 8.40 -0.78 -15.03
N ALA A 10 9.10 -0.73 -13.89
CA ALA A 10 9.79 -1.89 -13.35
C ALA A 10 8.81 -3.01 -12.96
N LEU A 11 7.66 -2.67 -12.38
CA LEU A 11 6.59 -3.61 -12.07
C LEU A 11 5.98 -4.23 -13.33
N ALA A 12 5.69 -3.42 -14.35
CA ALA A 12 5.15 -3.93 -15.61
C ALA A 12 6.14 -4.87 -16.31
N ARG A 13 7.43 -4.52 -16.35
CA ARG A 13 8.47 -5.35 -16.98
C ARG A 13 8.83 -6.60 -16.19
N SER A 14 8.55 -6.65 -14.88
CA SER A 14 8.83 -7.85 -14.10
C SER A 14 7.85 -8.97 -14.41
N GLY A 15 6.64 -8.67 -14.90
CA GLY A 15 5.60 -9.68 -15.13
C GLY A 15 5.02 -10.26 -13.83
N LEU A 16 5.31 -9.63 -12.68
CA LEU A 16 4.91 -10.14 -11.37
C LEU A 16 3.39 -10.14 -11.18
N MET A 17 2.70 -9.10 -11.67
CA MET A 17 1.25 -8.98 -11.52
C MET A 17 0.51 -10.04 -12.34
N GLU A 18 1.01 -10.35 -13.54
CA GLU A 18 0.51 -11.41 -14.42
C GLU A 18 0.77 -12.79 -13.80
N THR A 19 1.99 -13.01 -13.30
CA THR A 19 2.39 -14.22 -12.58
C THR A 19 1.47 -14.50 -11.39
N LEU A 20 1.09 -13.44 -10.67
CA LEU A 20 0.26 -13.54 -9.48
C LEU A 20 -1.24 -13.39 -9.75
N ALA A 21 -1.71 -13.20 -10.99
CA ALA A 21 -3.08 -12.78 -11.30
C ALA A 21 -4.19 -13.60 -10.62
N ARG A 22 -4.00 -14.92 -10.48
CA ARG A 22 -4.98 -15.82 -9.80
C ARG A 22 -5.04 -15.66 -8.28
N PHE A 23 -4.12 -14.89 -7.70
CA PHE A 23 -3.96 -14.70 -6.26
C PHE A 23 -4.40 -13.29 -5.82
N ASP A 24 -5.20 -12.56 -6.61
CA ASP A 24 -5.64 -11.17 -6.30
C ASP A 24 -4.47 -10.26 -5.88
N PRO A 25 -3.43 -10.10 -6.73
CA PRO A 25 -2.25 -9.34 -6.35
C PRO A 25 -2.58 -7.85 -6.27
N ARG A 26 -2.14 -7.18 -5.20
CA ARG A 26 -2.33 -5.73 -5.03
C ARG A 26 -1.03 -5.07 -4.62
N VAL A 27 -0.65 -4.06 -5.38
CA VAL A 27 0.48 -3.19 -5.03
C VAL A 27 0.07 -2.31 -3.87
N VAL A 28 0.90 -2.24 -2.83
CA VAL A 28 0.68 -1.42 -1.63
C VAL A 28 1.96 -0.67 -1.27
N GLY A 29 1.96 -0.04 -0.09
CA GLY A 29 3.16 0.54 0.49
C GLY A 29 3.49 1.94 -0.02
N THR A 30 4.74 2.34 0.18
CA THR A 30 5.11 3.76 0.14
C THR A 30 5.17 4.38 -1.27
N LEU A 31 5.40 3.56 -2.30
CA LEU A 31 5.47 3.99 -3.69
C LEU A 31 4.11 4.49 -4.21
N PRO A 32 3.03 3.68 -4.23
CA PRO A 32 1.71 4.15 -4.67
C PRO A 32 1.15 5.25 -3.76
N LEU A 33 1.57 5.31 -2.49
CA LEU A 33 1.18 6.40 -1.59
C LEU A 33 1.92 7.71 -1.88
N GLY A 34 3.00 7.72 -2.67
CA GLY A 34 3.82 8.92 -2.90
C GLY A 34 4.55 9.41 -1.64
N VAL A 35 4.95 8.46 -0.78
CA VAL A 35 5.75 8.71 0.45
C VAL A 35 6.98 7.81 0.55
N ALA A 36 7.48 7.39 -0.61
CA ALA A 36 8.65 6.52 -0.75
C ALA A 36 9.95 7.25 -0.40
N MET A 37 10.90 6.46 0.12
CA MET A 37 12.29 6.86 0.34
C MET A 37 13.16 6.21 -0.75
N PRO A 38 14.42 6.63 -0.96
CA PRO A 38 15.27 6.05 -2.00
C PRO A 38 15.49 4.53 -1.90
N ASP A 39 15.40 3.99 -0.68
CA ASP A 39 15.52 2.57 -0.35
C ASP A 39 14.17 1.82 -0.32
N SER A 40 13.07 2.48 -0.73
CA SER A 40 11.77 1.82 -0.89
C SER A 40 11.82 0.72 -1.96
N TYR A 41 11.01 -0.30 -1.73
CA TYR A 41 10.82 -1.47 -2.57
C TYR A 41 9.35 -1.51 -3.06
N ILE A 42 9.08 -2.39 -4.02
CA ILE A 42 7.73 -2.62 -4.55
C ILE A 42 7.08 -3.72 -3.71
N ASP A 43 6.08 -3.34 -2.91
CA ASP A 43 5.30 -4.23 -2.06
C ASP A 43 4.08 -4.77 -2.81
N VAL A 44 3.88 -6.09 -2.80
CA VAL A 44 2.69 -6.74 -3.35
C VAL A 44 2.07 -7.68 -2.32
N LEU A 45 0.77 -7.53 -2.07
CA LEU A 45 -0.02 -8.47 -1.27
C LEU A 45 -0.70 -9.48 -2.19
N ALA A 46 -0.86 -10.71 -1.72
CA ALA A 46 -1.55 -11.76 -2.45
C ALA A 46 -2.44 -12.61 -1.51
N TYR A 47 -3.57 -13.04 -2.04
CA TYR A 47 -4.47 -14.03 -1.47
C TYR A 47 -4.13 -15.43 -2.01
N ALA A 48 -3.61 -16.30 -1.16
CA ALA A 48 -3.18 -17.65 -1.50
C ALA A 48 -3.66 -18.67 -0.43
N PRO A 49 -4.86 -19.26 -0.60
CA PRO A 49 -5.32 -20.38 0.23
C PRO A 49 -4.35 -21.58 0.19
N ASP A 50 -3.76 -21.81 -0.99
CA ASP A 50 -2.66 -22.75 -1.18
C ASP A 50 -1.32 -22.00 -1.24
N LEU A 51 -0.66 -21.93 -0.10
CA LEU A 51 0.64 -21.27 0.06
C LEU A 51 1.79 -22.01 -0.65
N HIS A 52 1.63 -23.31 -0.92
CA HIS A 52 2.61 -24.05 -1.70
C HIS A 52 2.49 -23.66 -3.18
N ALA A 53 1.27 -23.54 -3.70
CA ALA A 53 1.03 -23.14 -5.08
C ALA A 53 1.61 -21.76 -5.42
N ILE A 54 1.51 -20.77 -4.54
CA ILE A 54 2.13 -19.45 -4.79
C ILE A 54 3.66 -19.52 -4.68
N SER A 55 4.20 -20.27 -3.72
CA SER A 55 5.64 -20.45 -3.56
C SER A 55 6.26 -21.10 -4.80
N ALA A 56 5.61 -22.12 -5.35
CA ALA A 56 6.04 -22.80 -6.56
C ALA A 56 6.04 -21.88 -7.78
N VAL A 57 4.98 -21.08 -7.96
CA VAL A 57 4.87 -20.11 -9.06
C VAL A 57 5.95 -19.03 -8.97
N LEU A 58 6.20 -18.49 -7.77
CA LEU A 58 7.24 -17.49 -7.55
C LEU A 58 8.64 -18.05 -7.83
N LEU A 59 8.91 -19.29 -7.40
CA LEU A 59 10.18 -19.97 -7.67
C LEU A 59 10.37 -20.25 -9.17
N ASP A 60 9.33 -20.70 -9.85
CA ASP A 60 9.38 -21.03 -11.27
C ASP A 60 9.62 -19.78 -12.14
N GLN A 61 8.91 -18.68 -11.86
CA GLN A 61 8.94 -17.47 -12.70
C GLN A 61 10.05 -16.48 -12.31
N HIS A 62 10.41 -16.40 -11.02
CA HIS A 62 11.38 -15.40 -10.52
C HIS A 62 12.58 -16.01 -9.80
N GLY A 63 12.70 -17.35 -9.72
CA GLY A 63 13.76 -18.00 -8.95
C GLY A 63 15.19 -17.75 -9.43
N GLN A 64 15.36 -17.28 -10.68
CA GLN A 64 16.65 -16.91 -11.25
C GLN A 64 16.98 -15.42 -11.09
N GLU A 65 16.05 -14.61 -10.56
CA GLU A 65 16.27 -13.19 -10.32
C GLU A 65 17.28 -12.96 -9.19
N GLY A 66 17.98 -11.84 -9.26
CA GLY A 66 18.99 -11.47 -8.27
C GLY A 66 18.39 -11.38 -6.87
N GLY A 67 19.04 -12.01 -5.88
CA GLY A 67 18.59 -11.92 -4.49
C GLY A 67 17.26 -12.63 -4.19
N PHE A 68 16.80 -13.52 -5.08
CA PHE A 68 15.57 -14.27 -4.88
C PHE A 68 15.58 -15.05 -3.55
N PHE A 69 14.47 -14.97 -2.82
CA PHE A 69 14.17 -15.82 -1.68
C PHE A 69 12.67 -16.10 -1.58
N VAL A 70 12.33 -17.22 -0.96
CA VAL A 70 10.98 -17.53 -0.48
C VAL A 70 11.10 -18.10 0.91
N ARG A 71 10.32 -17.58 1.86
CA ARG A 71 10.28 -18.03 3.25
C ARG A 71 8.84 -18.15 3.69
N GLN A 72 8.56 -19.17 4.49
CA GLN A 72 7.26 -19.34 5.11
C GLN A 72 7.36 -19.10 6.62
N TRP A 73 6.49 -18.26 7.16
CA TRP A 73 6.44 -18.02 8.59
C TRP A 73 5.96 -19.27 9.35
N THR A 74 6.37 -19.38 10.60
CA THR A 74 5.97 -20.48 11.52
C THR A 74 4.77 -20.12 12.39
N THR A 75 4.32 -18.86 12.37
CA THR A 75 3.16 -18.36 13.11
C THR A 75 1.85 -18.84 12.50
N ARG A 76 0.72 -18.59 13.19
CA ARG A 76 -0.63 -18.86 12.68
C ARG A 76 -0.82 -18.28 11.27
N GLY A 77 -1.52 -19.01 10.41
CA GLY A 77 -1.73 -18.65 9.00
C GLY A 77 -0.51 -18.94 8.11
N ARG A 78 0.69 -19.04 8.70
CA ARG A 78 1.96 -19.39 8.04
C ARG A 78 2.18 -18.66 6.70
N PRO A 79 2.00 -17.33 6.62
CA PRO A 79 2.13 -16.60 5.37
C PRO A 79 3.50 -16.81 4.72
N VAL A 80 3.53 -16.64 3.40
CA VAL A 80 4.74 -16.71 2.59
C VAL A 80 5.22 -15.29 2.31
N VAL A 81 6.52 -15.08 2.48
CA VAL A 81 7.21 -13.87 2.06
C VAL A 81 8.25 -14.26 1.01
N ALA A 82 8.17 -13.63 -0.15
CA ALA A 82 9.15 -13.77 -1.20
C ALA A 82 9.72 -12.42 -1.58
N GLY A 83 10.95 -12.38 -2.05
CA GLY A 83 11.53 -11.15 -2.55
C GLY A 83 12.62 -11.44 -3.55
N PHE A 84 12.88 -10.47 -4.42
CA PHE A 84 13.88 -10.53 -5.47
C PHE A 84 14.20 -9.12 -5.96
N VAL A 85 15.22 -8.99 -6.81
CA VAL A 85 15.60 -7.74 -7.45
C VAL A 85 15.47 -7.90 -8.96
N ALA A 86 14.69 -7.01 -9.59
CA ALA A 86 14.53 -6.95 -11.03
C ALA A 86 14.42 -5.48 -11.48
N HIS A 87 14.92 -5.16 -12.68
CA HIS A 87 14.77 -3.82 -13.28
C HIS A 87 15.23 -2.66 -12.37
N GLY A 88 16.23 -2.90 -11.51
CA GLY A 88 16.74 -1.91 -10.56
C GLY A 88 15.86 -1.68 -9.32
N TRP A 89 14.85 -2.52 -9.07
CA TRP A 89 13.98 -2.46 -7.91
C TRP A 89 14.01 -3.75 -7.11
N ALA A 90 13.99 -3.62 -5.78
CA ALA A 90 13.64 -4.74 -4.91
C ALA A 90 12.11 -4.90 -4.88
N PHE A 91 11.66 -6.14 -4.93
CA PHE A 91 10.27 -6.55 -4.80
C PHE A 91 10.11 -7.37 -3.52
N GLU A 92 8.99 -7.19 -2.84
CA GLU A 92 8.55 -8.07 -1.75
C GLU A 92 7.09 -8.47 -1.97
N VAL A 93 6.83 -9.77 -1.92
CA VAL A 93 5.50 -10.36 -2.00
C VAL A 93 5.15 -10.93 -0.64
N PHE A 94 4.04 -10.48 -0.06
CA PHE A 94 3.43 -11.08 1.11
C PHE A 94 2.16 -11.82 0.71
N ALA A 95 2.13 -13.13 0.95
CA ALA A 95 1.02 -13.99 0.60
C ALA A 95 0.42 -14.68 1.82
N SER A 96 -0.89 -14.59 1.97
CA SER A 96 -1.64 -15.19 3.07
C SER A 96 -2.86 -15.95 2.56
N ALA A 97 -3.33 -16.94 3.33
CA ALA A 97 -4.60 -17.61 3.09
C ALA A 97 -5.83 -16.72 3.40
N GLU A 98 -5.63 -15.49 3.87
CA GLU A 98 -6.68 -14.49 4.06
C GLU A 98 -6.82 -13.59 2.82
N PRO A 99 -8.05 -13.23 2.40
CA PRO A 99 -8.27 -12.30 1.29
C PRO A 99 -7.51 -10.99 1.49
N VAL A 100 -6.95 -10.41 0.42
CA VAL A 100 -6.11 -9.19 0.54
C VAL A 100 -6.85 -8.06 1.24
N ALA A 101 -8.16 -7.90 0.98
CA ALA A 101 -8.99 -6.86 1.60
C ALA A 101 -9.04 -6.90 3.14
N THR A 102 -8.72 -8.04 3.77
CA THR A 102 -8.70 -8.19 5.24
C THR A 102 -7.29 -8.25 5.81
N GLN A 103 -6.25 -8.26 4.96
CA GLN A 103 -4.86 -8.34 5.43
C GLN A 103 -4.43 -7.00 6.05
N PRO A 104 -3.67 -7.00 7.16
CA PRO A 104 -3.23 -5.76 7.81
C PRO A 104 -2.50 -4.80 6.87
N GLY A 105 -1.64 -5.31 5.97
CA GLY A 105 -0.92 -4.46 5.01
C GLY A 105 -1.85 -3.69 4.07
N TRP A 106 -2.97 -4.29 3.65
CA TRP A 106 -3.97 -3.60 2.84
C TRP A 106 -4.75 -2.58 3.66
N LEU A 107 -5.14 -2.95 4.89
CA LEU A 107 -5.90 -2.07 5.78
C LEU A 107 -5.10 -0.81 6.16
N HIS A 108 -3.81 -0.96 6.44
CA HIS A 108 -2.89 0.16 6.65
C HIS A 108 -2.74 1.02 5.40
N PHE A 109 -2.43 0.40 4.26
CA PHE A 109 -2.32 1.12 2.99
C PHE A 109 -3.59 1.93 2.67
N ALA A 110 -4.78 1.33 2.83
CA ALA A 110 -6.04 1.97 2.52
C ALA A 110 -6.34 3.18 3.42
N VAL A 111 -6.06 3.09 4.73
CA VAL A 111 -6.28 4.25 5.62
C VAL A 111 -5.24 5.35 5.40
N GLU A 112 -4.00 4.98 5.12
CA GLU A 112 -2.92 5.92 4.80
C GLU A 112 -3.25 6.70 3.53
N GLN A 113 -3.72 6.02 2.49
CA GLN A 113 -4.21 6.63 1.25
C GLN A 113 -5.36 7.61 1.53
N ARG A 114 -6.40 7.17 2.26
CA ARG A 114 -7.54 8.04 2.61
C ARG A 114 -7.11 9.29 3.35
N LEU A 115 -6.21 9.19 4.33
CA LEU A 115 -5.70 10.34 5.08
C LEU A 115 -4.95 11.33 4.17
N LEU A 116 -4.12 10.83 3.25
CA LEU A 116 -3.42 11.67 2.27
C LEU A 116 -4.40 12.34 1.29
N GLU A 117 -5.44 11.65 0.85
CA GLU A 117 -6.48 12.21 -0.03
C GLU A 117 -7.30 13.29 0.67
N LEU A 118 -7.64 13.08 1.95
CA LEU A 118 -8.43 14.03 2.74
C LEU A 118 -7.65 15.29 3.11
N ALA A 119 -6.35 15.19 3.45
CA ALA A 119 -5.58 16.33 3.96
C ALA A 119 -4.59 16.95 2.97
N GLY A 120 -4.24 16.22 1.90
CA GLY A 120 -3.35 16.72 0.86
C GLY A 120 -1.89 16.92 1.29
N ASP A 121 -1.26 17.91 0.65
CA ASP A 121 0.21 18.00 0.60
C ASP A 121 0.82 18.40 1.95
N ALA A 122 0.14 19.26 2.72
CA ALA A 122 0.62 19.64 4.06
C ALA A 122 0.75 18.44 5.01
N PHE A 123 -0.19 17.49 4.94
CA PHE A 123 -0.12 16.26 5.72
C PHE A 123 0.95 15.30 5.18
N ARG A 124 1.02 15.15 3.85
CA ARG A 124 2.09 14.39 3.18
C ARG A 124 3.47 14.87 3.59
N ASP A 125 3.71 16.17 3.62
CA ASP A 125 4.98 16.76 4.02
C ASP A 125 5.34 16.43 5.47
N MET A 126 4.36 16.44 6.37
CA MET A 126 4.58 16.03 7.76
C MET A 126 4.94 14.54 7.87
N VAL A 127 4.27 13.68 7.11
CA VAL A 127 4.61 12.25 7.02
C VAL A 127 6.03 12.08 6.49
N MET A 128 6.40 12.79 5.42
CA MET A 128 7.73 12.74 4.82
C MET A 128 8.83 13.28 5.75
N GLN A 129 8.55 14.30 6.56
CA GLN A 129 9.46 14.74 7.62
C GLN A 129 9.69 13.65 8.67
N GLY A 130 8.66 12.87 9.00
CA GLY A 130 8.81 11.68 9.83
C GLY A 130 9.68 10.60 9.19
N ARG A 131 9.36 10.24 7.94
CA ARG A 131 10.07 9.21 7.15
C ARG A 131 11.55 9.55 6.99
N SER A 132 11.88 10.79 6.62
CA SER A 132 13.26 11.28 6.46
C SER A 132 14.07 11.27 7.77
N ARG A 133 13.41 11.25 8.93
CA ARG A 133 14.05 11.06 10.25
C ARG A 133 14.13 9.59 10.68
N GLY A 134 13.87 8.65 9.78
CA GLY A 134 13.97 7.21 10.02
C GLY A 134 12.71 6.55 10.57
N LEU A 135 11.57 7.23 10.60
CA LEU A 135 10.31 6.56 10.97
C LEU A 135 9.85 5.62 9.85
N LYS A 136 9.34 4.46 10.24
CA LYS A 136 8.52 3.60 9.36
C LYS A 136 7.21 4.31 9.01
N THR A 137 6.49 3.77 8.03
CA THR A 137 5.27 4.39 7.46
C THR A 137 4.22 4.64 8.54
N GLU A 138 3.73 3.60 9.22
CA GLU A 138 2.65 3.73 10.20
C GLU A 138 3.04 4.64 11.38
N PRO A 139 4.27 4.56 11.96
CA PRO A 139 4.74 5.53 12.94
C PRO A 139 4.81 6.98 12.43
N ALA A 140 5.15 7.21 11.16
CA ALA A 140 5.17 8.55 10.58
C ALA A 140 3.76 9.14 10.47
N PHE A 141 2.78 8.34 10.00
CA PHE A 141 1.37 8.74 9.97
C PHE A 141 0.81 8.99 11.37
N ALA A 142 1.04 8.05 12.31
CA ALA A 142 0.57 8.19 13.67
C ALA A 142 1.13 9.45 14.35
N LYS A 143 2.43 9.73 14.13
CA LYS A 143 3.07 10.95 14.64
C LYS A 143 2.51 12.21 14.00
N ALA A 144 2.27 12.22 12.69
CA ALA A 144 1.66 13.35 11.99
C ALA A 144 0.27 13.67 12.55
N LEU A 145 -0.51 12.65 12.87
CA LEU A 145 -1.82 12.77 13.53
C LEU A 145 -1.76 13.09 15.04
N GLY A 146 -0.57 13.23 15.64
CA GLY A 146 -0.41 13.47 17.08
C GLY A 146 -0.85 12.29 17.96
N LEU A 147 -0.91 11.08 17.42
CA LEU A 147 -1.33 9.87 18.14
C LEU A 147 -0.20 9.40 19.08
N LYS A 148 -0.57 9.07 20.32
CA LYS A 148 0.37 8.67 21.39
C LYS A 148 0.39 7.17 21.66
N SER A 149 -0.58 6.44 21.14
CA SER A 149 -0.68 4.98 21.27
C SER A 149 0.21 4.27 20.26
N ASP A 150 0.30 2.94 20.38
CA ASP A 150 1.00 2.08 19.43
C ASP A 150 0.56 2.39 17.98
N PRO A 151 1.48 2.82 17.09
CA PRO A 151 1.13 3.23 15.73
C PRO A 151 0.43 2.14 14.92
N TYR A 152 0.94 0.91 15.01
CA TYR A 152 0.45 -0.20 14.19
C TYR A 152 -1.03 -0.49 14.46
N SER A 153 -1.38 -0.74 15.73
CA SER A 153 -2.76 -1.02 16.14
C SER A 153 -3.69 0.19 15.97
N THR A 154 -3.17 1.41 16.14
CA THR A 154 -3.99 2.61 16.01
C THR A 154 -4.34 2.90 14.57
N MET A 155 -3.38 2.80 13.65
CA MET A 155 -3.64 2.94 12.21
C MET A 155 -4.60 1.84 11.72
N LEU A 156 -4.45 0.61 12.23
CA LEU A 156 -5.36 -0.49 11.87
C LEU A 156 -6.79 -0.24 12.36
N ARG A 157 -6.96 0.41 13.51
CA ARG A 157 -8.29 0.78 14.02
C ARG A 157 -8.93 1.86 13.14
N LEU A 158 -8.15 2.86 12.74
CA LEU A 158 -8.61 3.93 11.86
C LEU A 158 -9.05 3.41 10.48
N SER A 159 -8.52 2.28 10.01
CA SER A 159 -8.95 1.71 8.73
C SER A 159 -10.41 1.28 8.73
N GLY A 160 -10.98 0.98 9.91
CA GLY A 160 -12.40 0.66 10.08
C GLY A 160 -13.31 1.88 10.26
N GLU A 161 -12.75 3.08 10.39
CA GLU A 161 -13.50 4.30 10.66
C GLU A 161 -14.03 4.97 9.38
N ALA A 162 -15.15 5.68 9.50
CA ALA A 162 -15.69 6.50 8.43
C ALA A 162 -14.81 7.73 8.17
N ASP A 163 -14.90 8.31 6.97
CA ASP A 163 -14.11 9.50 6.63
C ASP A 163 -14.32 10.66 7.61
N SER A 164 -15.54 10.86 8.12
CA SER A 164 -15.83 11.90 9.11
C SER A 164 -14.98 11.78 10.39
N CYS A 165 -14.66 10.55 10.80
CA CYS A 165 -13.77 10.31 11.93
C CYS A 165 -12.31 10.63 11.56
N LEU A 166 -11.88 10.30 10.34
CA LEU A 166 -10.53 10.63 9.84
C LEU A 166 -10.34 12.14 9.70
N GLU A 167 -11.34 12.83 9.16
CA GLU A 167 -11.39 14.29 9.05
C GLU A 167 -11.30 14.96 10.42
N ALA A 168 -12.03 14.45 11.42
CA ALA A 168 -11.93 14.94 12.79
C ALA A 168 -10.53 14.73 13.39
N ALA A 169 -9.89 13.58 13.12
CA ALA A 169 -8.52 13.32 13.57
C ALA A 169 -7.50 14.28 12.90
N LEU A 170 -7.65 14.51 11.60
CA LEU A 170 -6.83 15.46 10.84
C LEU A 170 -6.99 16.89 11.35
N ALA A 171 -8.23 17.34 11.58
CA ALA A 171 -8.53 18.66 12.12
C ALA A 171 -7.97 18.83 13.55
N ALA A 172 -8.10 17.81 14.40
CA ALA A 172 -7.52 17.81 15.75
C ALA A 172 -5.98 17.88 15.73
N ALA A 173 -5.36 17.34 14.68
CA ALA A 173 -3.92 17.44 14.44
C ALA A 173 -3.51 18.76 13.73
N GLY A 174 -4.47 19.63 13.41
CA GLY A 174 -4.23 20.96 12.82
C GLY A 174 -4.14 20.99 11.30
N PHE A 175 -4.58 19.95 10.59
CA PHE A 175 -4.60 19.93 9.13
C PHE A 175 -5.92 20.45 8.57
N SER A 176 -5.83 21.25 7.51
CA SER A 176 -6.99 21.60 6.68
C SER A 176 -7.34 20.43 5.76
N LEU A 177 -8.63 20.24 5.54
CA LEU A 177 -9.15 19.21 4.63
C LEU A 177 -9.19 19.76 3.20
N ARG A 178 -8.96 18.90 2.21
CA ARG A 178 -9.20 19.22 0.81
C ARG A 178 -10.70 19.46 0.61
N GLU A 179 -11.03 20.48 -0.16
CA GLU A 179 -12.39 20.68 -0.65
C GLU A 179 -12.77 19.45 -1.49
N ARG A 180 -13.81 18.71 -1.05
CA ARG A 180 -14.39 17.68 -1.91
C ARG A 180 -15.11 18.40 -3.03
N GLU A 181 -14.83 18.05 -4.28
CA GLU A 181 -15.69 18.50 -5.38
C GLU A 181 -17.13 18.11 -5.02
N PRO A 182 -18.09 19.06 -5.06
CA PRO A 182 -19.47 18.71 -4.82
C PRO A 182 -19.88 17.65 -5.83
N ILE A 183 -20.43 16.53 -5.35
CA ILE A 183 -21.12 15.57 -6.20
C ILE A 183 -22.23 16.36 -6.87
N THR A 184 -22.02 16.76 -8.13
CA THR A 184 -23.07 17.37 -8.91
C THR A 184 -24.14 16.30 -9.09
N PRO A 185 -25.37 16.47 -8.55
CA PRO A 185 -26.43 15.54 -8.86
C PRO A 185 -26.62 15.61 -10.37
N TRP A 186 -26.54 14.45 -11.02
CA TRP A 186 -26.78 14.30 -12.45
C TRP A 186 -28.08 15.02 -12.81
N THR A 187 -27.98 16.15 -13.48
CA THR A 187 -29.14 16.79 -14.06
C THR A 187 -29.57 15.91 -15.23
N SER A 188 -30.72 15.27 -15.06
CA SER A 188 -31.46 14.55 -16.09
C SER A 188 -31.48 15.38 -17.38
N ARG A 189 -30.61 15.06 -18.35
CA ARG A 189 -30.86 15.43 -19.74
C ARG A 189 -31.98 14.53 -20.22
N SER A 190 -33.19 15.04 -20.12
CA SER A 190 -34.33 14.59 -20.90
C SER A 190 -33.95 14.63 -22.38
N ILE A 191 -33.62 13.46 -22.94
CA ILE A 191 -33.65 13.24 -24.37
C ILE A 191 -35.13 12.99 -24.71
N CYS A 192 -35.83 14.05 -25.12
CA CYS A 192 -37.03 13.90 -25.93
C CYS A 192 -36.62 14.15 -27.39
N PRO A 193 -36.79 13.18 -28.30
CA PRO A 193 -36.47 13.36 -29.71
C PRO A 193 -37.61 14.09 -30.44
N LEU A 194 -37.26 15.12 -31.20
CA LEU A 194 -37.93 15.53 -32.44
C LEU A 194 -36.86 15.76 -33.50
#